data_AF-A0A958ELS1-F1
#
_entry.id   AF-A0A958ELS1-F1
#
_cell.length_a   1.000
_cell.length_b   1.000
_cell.length_c   1.000
_cell.angle_alpha   90.00
_cell.angle_beta   90.00
_cell.angle_gamma   90.00
#
_symmetry.space_group_name_H-M   'P 1'
#
loop_
_entity.id
_entity.type
_entity.pdbx_description
1 polymer ?
#
loop_
_entity_poly.entity_id
_entity_poly.type
_entity_poly.pdbx_seq_one_letter_code
_entity_poly.pdbx_strand_id
1 'polypeptide(L)' 'KKRFAYEIKKRQYGDYTSIEFELEPAKLAELENDYRINEDILRSLTYRISDKQLKQRKKDKETKAEKVVEK' A
#
# COMPACT_ATOMS: atom_id res chain seq x y z
N LYS A 1 14.45 -0.74 -1.41
CA LYS A 1 14.60 -1.96 -0.59
C LYS A 1 14.69 -1.61 0.88
N LYS A 2 13.87 -2.23 1.72
CA LYS A 2 13.89 -2.10 3.19
C LYS A 2 14.09 -3.49 3.81
N ARG A 3 14.78 -3.54 4.96
CA ARG A 3 14.97 -4.77 5.73
C ARG A 3 13.69 -5.06 6.53
N PHE A 4 13.27 -6.31 6.55
CA PHE A 4 12.15 -6.76 7.38
C PHE A 4 12.58 -6.94 8.84
N ALA A 5 11.63 -6.81 9.77
CA ALA A 5 11.88 -7.05 11.19
C ALA A 5 12.19 -8.54 11.48
N TYR A 6 11.64 -9.44 10.68
CA TYR A 6 11.86 -10.88 10.71
C TYR A 6 11.78 -11.44 9.29
N GLU A 7 12.27 -12.67 9.09
CA GLU A 7 12.26 -13.30 7.78
C GLU A 7 10.86 -13.69 7.32
N ILE A 8 10.54 -13.37 6.06
CA ILE A 8 9.29 -13.76 5.41
C ILE A 8 9.66 -14.63 4.21
N LYS A 9 9.18 -15.88 4.16
CA LYS A 9 9.53 -16.87 3.13
C LYS A 9 11.06 -16.95 2.89
N LYS A 10 11.85 -16.95 3.98
CA LYS A 10 13.34 -16.96 3.97
C LYS A 10 13.99 -15.74 3.30
N ARG A 11 13.26 -14.62 3.13
CA ARG A 11 13.80 -13.35 2.64
C ARG A 11 13.89 -12.33 3.77
N GLN A 12 15.00 -11.59 3.84
CA GLN A 12 15.26 -10.54 4.84
C GLN A 12 14.97 -9.12 4.35
N TYR A 13 14.81 -8.94 3.03
CA TYR A 13 14.62 -7.64 2.39
C TYR A 13 13.46 -7.71 1.39
N GLY A 14 12.82 -6.57 1.17
CA GLY A 14 11.87 -6.39 0.09
C GLY A 14 11.60 -4.93 -0.23
N ASP A 15 10.82 -4.72 -1.28
CA ASP A 15 10.33 -3.41 -1.69
C ASP A 15 8.88 -3.26 -1.24
N TYR A 16 8.58 -2.10 -0.64
CA TYR A 16 7.24 -1.76 -0.17
C TYR A 16 6.62 -0.76 -1.13
N THR A 17 5.47 -1.12 -1.69
CA THR A 17 4.68 -0.26 -2.57
C THR A 17 3.29 -0.10 -1.96
N SER A 18 2.76 1.12 -1.98
CA SER A 18 1.37 1.41 -1.61
C SER A 18 0.65 1.93 -2.82
N ILE A 19 -0.51 1.36 -3.12
CA ILE A 19 -1.36 1.76 -4.24
C ILE A 19 -2.72 2.16 -3.65
N GLU A 20 -3.18 3.36 -3.97
CA GLU A 20 -4.54 3.81 -3.67
C GLU A 20 -5.36 3.63 -4.95
N PHE A 21 -6.42 2.83 -4.89
CA PHE A 21 -7.28 2.56 -6.03
C PHE A 21 -8.74 2.48 -5.60
N GLU A 22 -9.63 2.73 -6.55
CA GLU A 22 -11.07 2.53 -6.40
C GLU A 22 -11.46 1.26 -7.16
N LEU A 23 -12.23 0.40 -6.51
CA LEU A 23 -12.65 -0.88 -7.09
C LEU A 23 -14.05 -1.24 -6.62
N GLU A 24 -14.80 -1.92 -7.48
CA GLU A 24 -16.06 -2.55 -7.11
C GLU A 24 -15.80 -3.72 -6.12
N PRO A 25 -16.62 -3.85 -5.06
CA PRO A 25 -16.39 -4.87 -4.03
C PRO A 25 -16.44 -6.31 -4.57
N ALA A 26 -17.18 -6.56 -5.65
CA ALA A 26 -17.28 -7.88 -6.28
C ALA A 26 -15.94 -8.37 -6.86
N LYS A 27 -15.08 -7.45 -7.32
CA LYS A 27 -13.78 -7.76 -7.95
C LYS A 27 -12.63 -7.88 -6.93
N LEU A 28 -12.88 -7.61 -5.65
CA LEU A 28 -11.86 -7.66 -4.61
C LEU A 28 -11.30 -9.08 -4.43
N ALA A 29 -12.18 -10.09 -4.46
CA ALA A 29 -11.78 -11.48 -4.26
C ALA A 29 -10.88 -12.00 -5.40
N GLU A 30 -11.15 -11.58 -6.63
CA GLU A 30 -10.32 -11.90 -7.80
C GLU A 30 -8.91 -11.29 -7.65
N LEU A 31 -8.83 -10.01 -7.29
CA LEU A 31 -7.57 -9.32 -7.06
C LEU A 31 -6.74 -9.96 -5.93
N GLU A 32 -7.38 -10.36 -4.83
CA GLU A 32 -6.70 -11.04 -3.73
C GLU A 32 -6.18 -12.43 -4.14
N ASN A 33 -6.91 -13.13 -5.01
CA ASN A 33 -6.47 -14.40 -5.54
C ASN A 33 -5.22 -14.24 -6.43
N ASP A 34 -5.20 -13.22 -7.29
CA ASP A 34 -4.04 -12.91 -8.13
C ASP A 34 -2.81 -12.59 -7.29
N TYR A 35 -2.97 -11.79 -6.22
CA TYR A 35 -1.89 -11.52 -5.27
C TYR A 35 -1.37 -12.78 -4.56
N ARG A 36 -2.24 -13.76 -4.31
CA ARG A 36 -1.88 -15.00 -3.65
C ARG A 36 -1.13 -15.96 -4.58
N ILE A 37 -1.55 -16.04 -5.85
CA ILE A 37 -0.95 -16.92 -6.85
C ILE A 37 0.43 -16.38 -7.26
N ASN A 38 0.60 -15.06 -7.29
CA ASN A 38 1.87 -14.46 -7.66
C ASN A 38 2.95 -14.66 -6.58
N GLU A 39 3.98 -15.45 -6.89
CA GLU A 39 5.07 -15.76 -5.97
C GLU A 39 6.02 -14.58 -5.68
N ASP A 40 6.06 -13.57 -6.56
CA ASP A 40 6.88 -12.37 -6.37
C ASP A 40 6.36 -11.51 -5.23
N ILE A 41 5.05 -11.61 -4.93
CA ILE A 41 4.41 -10.92 -3.82
C ILE A 41 4.58 -11.75 -2.55
N LEU A 42 5.42 -11.26 -1.64
CA LEU A 42 5.69 -11.94 -0.36
C LEU A 42 4.52 -11.80 0.62
N ARG A 43 3.89 -10.62 0.65
CA ARG A 43 2.79 -10.25 1.54
C ARG A 43 2.03 -9.09 0.94
N SER A 44 0.70 -9.17 0.93
CA SER A 44 -0.22 -8.08 0.59
C SER A 44 -1.11 -7.74 1.79
N LEU A 45 -1.56 -6.50 1.86
CA LEU A 45 -2.56 -6.04 2.83
C LEU A 45 -3.48 -5.06 2.12
N THR A 46 -4.74 -5.46 1.94
CA THR A 46 -5.79 -4.59 1.42
C THR A 46 -6.66 -4.12 2.57
N TYR A 47 -6.95 -2.83 2.62
CA TYR A 47 -7.84 -2.26 3.64
C TYR A 47 -8.72 -1.18 3.02
N ARG A 48 -9.94 -1.06 3.54
CA ARG A 48 -10.85 0.00 3.14
C ARG A 48 -10.46 1.31 3.84
N ILE A 49 -10.42 2.38 3.08
CA ILE A 49 -10.21 3.74 3.59
C ILE A 49 -11.58 4.37 3.86
N SER A 50 -11.75 4.98 5.03
CA SER A 50 -12.93 5.79 5.35
C SER A 50 -12.80 7.23 4.80
N ASP A 51 -13.93 7.89 4.55
CA ASP A 51 -13.93 9.26 4.00
C ASP A 51 -13.14 10.26 4.86
N LYS A 52 -13.18 10.09 6.18
CA LYS A 52 -12.40 10.91 7.11
C LYS A 52 -10.90 10.73 6.91
N GLN A 53 -10.45 9.49 6.71
CA GLN A 53 -9.03 9.18 6.46
C GLN A 53 -8.59 9.70 5.09
N LEU A 54 -9.45 9.64 4.07
CA LEU A 54 -9.15 10.19 2.75
C LEU A 54 -8.93 11.71 2.81
N LYS A 55 -9.80 12.44 3.53
CA LYS A 55 -9.64 13.88 3.74
C LYS A 55 -8.34 14.21 4.47
N GLN A 56 -7.98 13.44 5.50
CA GLN A 56 -6.74 13.63 6.23
C GLN A 56 -5.51 13.45 5.32
N ARG A 57 -5.50 12.39 4.50
CA ARG A 57 -4.40 12.13 3.56
C ARG A 57 -4.24 13.22 2.51
N LYS A 58 -5.34 13.80 2.01
CA LYS A 58 -5.28 14.93 1.07
C LYS A 58 -4.56 16.13 1.71
N LYS A 59 -4.95 16.49 2.94
CA LYS A 59 -4.28 17.56 3.71
C LYS A 59 -2.81 17.26 3.99
N ASP A 60 -2.49 16.01 4.34
CA ASP A 60 -1.10 15.59 4.59
C ASP A 60 -0.25 15.60 3.31
N LYS A 61 -0.85 15.36 2.13
CA LYS A 61 -0.18 15.48 0.82
C LYS A 61 0.04 16.96 0.45
N GLU A 62 -0.94 17.83 0.65
CA GLU A 62 -0.83 19.28 0.40
C GLU A 62 0.25 19.93 1.27
N THR A 63 0.22 19.68 2.59
CA THR A 63 1.24 20.20 3.51
C THR A 63 2.65 19.65 3.25
N LYS A 64 2.78 18.43 2.72
CA LYS A 64 4.07 17.90 2.27
C LYS A 64 4.53 18.53 0.97
N ALA A 65 3.63 18.82 0.03
CA ALA A 65 3.97 19.50 -1.21
C ALA A 65 4.47 20.93 -0.94
N GLU A 66 3.80 21.67 -0.06
CA GLU A 66 4.22 23.02 0.35
C GLU A 66 5.62 23.02 1.01
N LYS A 67 5.89 22.06 1.91
CA LYS A 67 7.21 21.91 2.55
C LYS A 67 8.35 21.49 1.62
N VAL A 68 8.03 20.94 0.45
CA VAL A 68 9.03 20.59 -0.58
C VAL A 68 9.31 21.77 -1.51
N VAL A 69 8.38 22.73 -1.64
CA VAL A 69 8.56 23.95 -2.44
C VAL A 69 9.35 25.03 -1.67
N GLU A 70 9.28 25.04 -0.34
CA GLU A 70 10.00 26.00 0.52
C GLU A 70 11.47 25.59 0.83
N LYS A 71 11.92 24.43 0.35
CA LYS A 71 13.27 23.88 0.58
C LYS A 71 14.06 23.79 -0.70
#